data_AF-A0A1H5PSE8-F1
#
_entry.id   AF-A0A1H5PSE8-F1
#
_cell.length_a   1.000
_cell.length_b   1.000
_cell.length_c   1.000
_cell.angle_alpha   90.00
_cell.angle_beta   90.00
_cell.angle_gamma   90.00
#
_symmetry.space_group_name_H-M   'P 1'
#
loop_
_entity.id
_entity.type
_entity.pdbx_description
1 polymer ?
#
loop_
_entity_poly.entity_id
_entity_poly.type
_entity_poly.pdbx_seq_one_letter_code
_entity_poly.pdbx_strand_id
1 'polypeptide(L)'
;MARPNSTVVVIAGDESARVVAGLDGLANVRAVQRPGGDMTRPAGREPHPTGGHRHSPRTPGDDAAQRVRAAVAQSHAAYVVHDVDPLGEVGAAWAGFFDRTAPAGTLEVAVEAALRSLRTEAAALPDYYVVLDPDALPETRRHWWFGVLAGVSPNRVVPAAADVATVRDTIGALRSGRWWPDPPDEWLHGLGRVVPDRAVLLG
;
A
#
# COMPACT_ATOMS: atom_id res chain seq x y z
N MET A 1 -5.72 22.62 2.63
CA MET A 1 -4.67 21.62 2.91
C MET A 1 -3.47 21.89 2.01
N ALA A 2 -2.28 22.07 2.57
CA ALA A 2 -1.05 22.19 1.78
C ALA A 2 -0.80 20.86 1.07
N ARG A 3 -0.47 20.88 -0.23
CA ARG A 3 0.00 19.67 -0.90
C ARG A 3 1.25 19.17 -0.15
N PRO A 4 1.34 17.89 0.20
CA PRO A 4 2.61 17.32 0.61
C PRO A 4 3.65 17.62 -0.49
N ASN A 5 4.84 18.08 -0.11
CA ASN A 5 5.93 18.32 -1.07
C ASN A 5 6.56 17.01 -1.58
N SER A 6 6.19 15.87 -1.00
CA SER A 6 6.73 14.56 -1.31
C SER A 6 5.74 13.71 -2.12
N THR A 7 6.26 13.00 -3.12
CA THR A 7 5.55 11.93 -3.81
C THR A 7 5.55 10.66 -2.94
N VAL A 8 4.36 10.13 -2.64
CA VAL A 8 4.18 8.92 -1.81
C VAL A 8 4.15 7.69 -2.71
N VAL A 9 5.02 6.73 -2.43
CA VAL A 9 5.15 5.48 -3.20
C VAL A 9 4.95 4.28 -2.30
N VAL A 10 4.01 3.41 -2.65
CA VAL A 10 3.86 2.08 -2.05
C VAL A 10 4.70 1.08 -2.83
N ILE A 11 5.55 0.34 -2.14
CA ILE A 11 6.24 -0.84 -2.67
C ILE A 11 5.39 -2.06 -2.33
N ALA A 12 4.89 -2.77 -3.35
CA ALA A 12 4.05 -3.95 -3.21
C ALA A 12 4.80 -5.20 -3.69
N GLY A 13 4.59 -6.32 -3.01
CA GLY A 13 5.25 -7.61 -3.28
C GLY A 13 5.92 -8.19 -2.04
N ASP A 14 6.37 -9.44 -2.13
CA ASP A 14 6.86 -10.19 -0.98
C ASP A 14 8.18 -9.61 -0.42
N GLU A 15 9.05 -9.10 -1.29
CA GLU A 15 10.33 -8.48 -0.93
C GLU A 15 10.21 -6.99 -0.54
N SER A 16 8.99 -6.45 -0.45
CA SER A 16 8.74 -5.01 -0.21
C SER A 16 9.42 -4.50 1.06
N ALA A 17 9.32 -5.21 2.18
CA ALA A 17 9.94 -4.81 3.44
C ALA A 17 11.47 -4.70 3.32
N ARG A 18 12.11 -5.65 2.64
CA ARG A 18 13.57 -5.66 2.40
C ARG A 18 13.98 -4.49 1.51
N VAL A 19 13.25 -4.26 0.42
CA VAL A 19 13.52 -3.16 -0.52
C VAL A 19 13.33 -1.80 0.16
N VAL A 20 12.24 -1.60 0.91
CA VAL A 20 11.99 -0.36 1.66
C VAL A 20 13.11 -0.11 2.66
N ALA A 21 13.58 -1.15 3.38
CA ALA A 21 14.73 -1.03 4.26
C ALA A 21 16.02 -0.60 3.53
N GLY A 22 16.26 -1.15 2.33
CA GLY A 22 17.45 -0.81 1.54
C GLY A 22 17.41 0.57 0.89
N LEU A 23 16.23 1.17 0.73
CA LEU A 23 16.08 2.55 0.25
C LEU A 23 16.29 3.59 1.36
N ASP A 24 16.34 3.17 2.63
CA ASP A 24 16.61 4.06 3.75
C ASP A 24 18.03 4.66 3.66
N GLY A 25 18.14 5.96 3.92
CA GLY A 25 19.41 6.70 3.83
C GLY A 25 19.74 7.30 2.46
N LEU A 26 18.91 7.10 1.42
CA LEU A 26 19.07 7.84 0.16
C LEU A 26 18.63 9.30 0.32
N ALA A 27 19.42 10.24 -0.21
CA ALA A 27 19.27 11.68 0.06
C ALA A 27 17.90 12.27 -0.34
N ASN A 28 17.21 11.66 -1.30
CA ASN A 28 15.92 12.11 -1.82
C ASN A 28 14.74 11.21 -1.43
N VAL A 29 14.97 10.19 -0.59
CA VAL A 29 13.96 9.20 -0.19
C VAL A 29 13.82 9.16 1.33
N ARG A 30 12.57 9.14 1.78
CA ARG A 30 12.22 8.82 3.16
C ARG A 30 11.53 7.45 3.19
N ALA A 31 12.24 6.42 3.62
CA ALA A 31 11.65 5.10 3.82
C ALA A 31 10.86 5.03 5.14
N VAL A 32 9.69 4.39 5.12
CA VAL A 32 8.88 4.13 6.31
C VAL A 32 8.55 2.65 6.34
N GLN A 33 9.04 1.97 7.37
CA GLN A 33 8.86 0.54 7.55
C GLN A 33 7.61 0.22 8.36
N ARG A 34 6.94 -0.89 8.03
CA ARG A 34 5.95 -1.52 8.91
C ARG A 34 6.61 -1.96 10.22
N PRO A 35 5.96 -1.81 11.38
CA PRO A 35 6.44 -2.45 12.60
C PRO A 35 6.37 -3.97 12.46
N GLY A 36 7.52 -4.63 12.35
CA GLY A 36 7.62 -6.09 12.33
C GLY A 36 8.94 -6.58 11.74
N GLY A 37 9.94 -6.80 12.61
CA GLY A 37 11.22 -7.39 12.22
C GLY A 37 12.22 -7.58 13.37
N ASP A 38 12.10 -6.84 14.47
CA ASP A 38 12.97 -7.06 15.63
C ASP A 38 12.17 -7.63 16.81
N MET A 39 12.11 -8.96 16.87
CA MET A 39 11.68 -9.70 18.06
C MET A 39 12.82 -9.93 19.07
N THR A 40 13.96 -9.24 18.95
CA THR A 40 15.08 -9.40 19.89
C THR A 40 15.24 -8.20 20.80
N ARG A 41 14.23 -7.92 21.62
CA ARG A 41 14.44 -7.12 22.85
C ARG A 41 14.21 -8.00 24.07
N PRO A 42 15.23 -8.29 24.89
CA PRO A 42 15.02 -9.04 26.12
C PRO A 42 14.05 -8.27 27.03
N ALA A 43 13.04 -8.99 27.53
CA ALA A 43 12.02 -8.49 28.42
C ALA A 43 12.66 -7.92 29.70
N GLY A 44 12.83 -6.61 29.74
CA GLY A 44 13.32 -5.86 30.89
C GLY A 44 12.21 -5.01 31.49
N ARG A 45 11.61 -5.52 32.58
CA ARG A 45 10.78 -4.83 33.59
C ARG A 45 9.58 -4.01 33.10
N GLU A 46 8.38 -4.58 33.28
CA GLU A 46 7.12 -3.84 33.24
C GLU A 46 7.02 -2.82 34.40
N PRO A 47 6.66 -1.56 34.13
CA PRO A 47 6.06 -0.68 35.13
C PRO A 47 4.54 -0.86 35.20
N HIS A 48 4.02 -0.82 36.42
CA HIS A 48 2.61 -0.89 36.83
C HIS A 48 1.69 0.09 36.05
N PRO A 49 0.48 -0.30 35.61
CA PRO A 49 -0.46 0.63 35.00
C PRO A 49 -1.36 1.31 36.04
N THR A 50 -1.30 2.64 36.09
CA THR A 50 -2.31 3.52 36.69
C THR A 50 -3.01 4.32 35.58
N GLY A 51 -4.33 4.28 35.53
CA GLY A 51 -5.16 5.27 34.80
C GLY A 51 -5.83 4.74 33.52
N GLY A 52 -7.15 4.57 33.59
CA GLY A 52 -7.99 4.14 32.48
C GLY A 52 -8.24 5.26 31.46
N HIS A 53 -7.62 5.13 30.29
CA HIS A 53 -8.18 5.61 29.04
C HIS A 53 -8.62 4.38 28.23
N ARG A 54 -9.90 4.31 27.87
CA ARG A 54 -10.40 3.32 26.89
C ARG A 54 -9.80 3.65 25.52
N HIS A 55 -8.53 3.31 25.32
CA HIS A 55 -7.99 3.13 23.99
C HIS A 55 -8.50 1.78 23.51
N SER A 56 -9.39 1.78 22.51
CA SER A 56 -9.64 0.57 21.74
C SER A 56 -8.28 0.00 21.32
N PRO A 57 -8.04 -1.32 21.44
CA PRO A 57 -6.77 -1.91 21.04
C PRO A 57 -6.54 -1.56 19.57
N ARG A 58 -5.51 -0.75 19.31
CA ARG A 58 -5.07 -0.41 17.96
C ARG A 58 -4.53 -1.66 17.32
N THR A 59 -4.91 -1.92 16.07
CA THR A 59 -4.32 -3.02 15.33
C THR A 59 -2.93 -2.62 14.82
N PRO A 60 -1.99 -3.56 14.63
CA PRO A 60 -0.67 -3.24 14.09
C PRO A 60 -0.70 -2.48 12.74
N GLY A 61 -1.74 -2.68 11.94
CA GLY A 61 -1.96 -1.96 10.68
C GLY A 61 -2.27 -0.48 10.89
N ASP A 62 -3.07 -0.14 11.90
CA ASP A 62 -3.42 1.26 12.22
C ASP A 62 -2.17 2.07 12.62
N ASP A 63 -1.28 1.44 13.39
CA ASP A 63 -0.02 2.06 13.83
C ASP A 63 0.94 2.28 12.65
N ALA A 64 0.95 1.36 11.68
CA ALA A 64 1.77 1.50 10.47
C ALA A 64 1.27 2.66 9.60
N ALA A 65 -0.04 2.72 9.36
CA ALA A 65 -0.66 3.80 8.59
C ALA A 65 -0.44 5.17 9.26
N GLN A 66 -0.52 5.25 10.59
CA GLN A 66 -0.25 6.48 11.32
C GLN A 66 1.21 6.96 11.17
N ARG A 67 2.18 6.04 11.18
CA ARG A 67 3.59 6.37 10.94
C ARG A 67 3.82 6.91 9.53
N VAL A 68 3.21 6.29 8.53
CA VAL A 68 3.28 6.78 7.15
C VAL A 68 2.77 8.21 7.07
N ARG A 69 1.59 8.49 7.64
CA ARG A 69 1.04 9.87 7.66
C ARG A 69 1.95 10.86 8.36
N ALA A 70 2.49 10.49 9.53
CA ALA A 70 3.42 11.34 10.26
C ALA A 70 4.68 11.62 9.43
N ALA A 71 5.24 10.61 8.76
CA ALA A 71 6.39 10.75 7.89
C ALA A 71 6.10 11.63 6.67
N VAL A 72 4.95 11.45 6.01
CA VAL A 72 4.54 12.30 4.88
C VAL A 72 4.39 13.76 5.31
N ALA A 73 3.79 14.02 6.47
CA ALA A 73 3.60 15.38 6.98
C ALA A 73 4.92 16.07 7.39
N GLN A 74 5.93 15.30 7.81
CA GLN A 74 7.20 15.82 8.32
C GLN A 74 8.35 15.75 7.29
N SER A 75 8.12 15.11 6.14
CA SER A 75 9.17 14.87 5.15
C SER A 75 9.50 16.12 4.34
N HIS A 76 10.80 16.33 4.13
CA HIS A 76 11.34 17.25 3.13
C HIS A 76 11.96 16.52 1.93
N ALA A 77 11.93 15.18 1.93
CA ALA A 77 12.43 14.38 0.82
C ALA A 77 11.50 14.47 -0.39
N ALA A 78 12.03 14.25 -1.59
CA ALA A 78 11.22 14.22 -2.81
C ALA A 78 10.24 13.03 -2.80
N TYR A 79 10.65 11.89 -2.23
CA TYR A 79 9.85 10.67 -2.16
C TYR A 79 9.68 10.19 -0.73
N VAL A 80 8.48 9.73 -0.39
CA VAL A 80 8.21 8.93 0.82
C VAL A 80 7.82 7.53 0.34
N VAL A 81 8.56 6.50 0.78
CA VAL A 81 8.40 5.13 0.28
C VAL A 81 8.04 4.20 1.45
N HIS A 82 7.03 3.35 1.29
CA HIS A 82 6.59 2.40 2.32
C HIS A 82 5.95 1.14 1.74
N ASP A 83 5.78 0.10 2.56
CA ASP A 83 5.14 -1.17 2.23
C ASP A 83 3.73 -1.32 2.84
N VAL A 84 3.19 -0.23 3.39
CA VAL A 84 1.82 -0.19 3.93
C VAL A 84 0.82 0.09 2.81
N ASP A 85 0.29 -0.97 2.18
CA ASP A 85 -0.69 -0.86 1.11
C ASP A 85 -2.11 -0.55 1.66
N PRO A 86 -2.68 0.64 1.39
CA PRO A 86 -4.02 1.01 1.87
C PRO A 86 -5.15 0.19 1.25
N LEU A 87 -4.90 -0.48 0.11
CA LEU A 87 -5.86 -1.35 -0.57
C LEU A 87 -5.44 -2.83 -0.50
N GLY A 88 -4.44 -3.18 0.30
CA GLY A 88 -3.87 -4.53 0.34
C GLY A 88 -4.88 -5.59 0.73
N GLU A 89 -5.73 -5.31 1.73
CA GLU A 89 -6.82 -6.18 2.15
C GLU A 89 -7.91 -6.30 1.05
N VAL A 90 -8.17 -5.22 0.32
CA VAL A 90 -9.11 -5.23 -0.81
C VAL A 90 -8.58 -6.12 -1.93
N GLY A 91 -7.31 -5.97 -2.29
CA GLY A 91 -6.66 -6.80 -3.31
C GLY A 91 -6.60 -8.28 -2.91
N ALA A 92 -6.32 -8.58 -1.63
CA ALA A 92 -6.34 -9.94 -1.11
C ALA A 92 -7.75 -10.55 -1.13
N ALA A 93 -8.77 -9.79 -0.71
CA ALA A 93 -10.16 -10.23 -0.75
C ALA A 93 -10.68 -10.41 -2.18
N TRP A 94 -10.29 -9.52 -3.11
CA TRP A 94 -10.65 -9.61 -4.52
C TRP A 94 -10.04 -10.86 -5.16
N ALA A 95 -8.75 -11.13 -4.91
CA ALA A 95 -8.12 -12.35 -5.40
C ALA A 95 -8.79 -13.59 -4.79
N GLY A 96 -9.05 -13.59 -3.48
CA GLY A 96 -9.71 -14.71 -2.81
C GLY A 96 -11.14 -14.97 -3.29
N PHE A 97 -11.87 -13.93 -3.69
CA PHE A 97 -13.20 -14.04 -4.30
C PHE A 97 -13.14 -14.78 -5.64
N PHE A 98 -12.23 -14.39 -6.54
CA PHE A 98 -12.09 -15.02 -7.86
C PHE A 98 -11.43 -16.40 -7.81
N ASP A 99 -10.49 -16.60 -6.89
CA ASP A 99 -9.84 -17.90 -6.65
C ASP A 99 -10.77 -18.87 -5.89
N ARG A 100 -11.95 -18.40 -5.43
CA ARG A 100 -12.91 -19.14 -4.60
C ARG A 100 -12.30 -19.66 -3.29
N THR A 101 -11.34 -18.92 -2.74
CA THR A 101 -10.66 -19.23 -1.47
C THR A 101 -11.21 -18.40 -0.30
N ALA A 102 -12.00 -17.37 -0.57
CA ALA A 102 -12.66 -16.53 0.43
C ALA A 102 -14.20 -16.53 0.27
N PRO A 103 -14.96 -16.33 1.36
CA PRO A 103 -16.40 -16.08 1.28
C PRO A 103 -16.74 -14.89 0.39
N ALA A 104 -17.89 -14.95 -0.28
CA ALA A 104 -18.33 -13.88 -1.20
C ALA A 104 -18.31 -12.49 -0.54
N GLY A 105 -18.84 -12.40 0.69
CA GLY A 105 -18.93 -11.15 1.47
C GLY A 105 -17.60 -10.54 1.94
N THR A 106 -16.47 -11.24 1.79
CA THR A 106 -15.17 -10.76 2.27
C THR A 106 -14.70 -9.53 1.49
N LEU A 107 -15.00 -9.48 0.18
CA LEU A 107 -14.63 -8.34 -0.66
C LEU A 107 -15.40 -7.08 -0.27
N GLU A 108 -16.71 -7.17 -0.06
CA GLU A 108 -17.55 -6.03 0.34
C GLU A 108 -17.11 -5.46 1.69
N VAL A 109 -16.80 -6.34 2.65
CA VAL A 109 -16.28 -5.90 3.96
C VAL A 109 -14.94 -5.19 3.83
N ALA A 110 -14.02 -5.72 3.02
CA ALA A 110 -12.72 -5.11 2.78
C ALA A 110 -12.86 -3.75 2.09
N VAL A 111 -13.74 -3.63 1.10
CA VAL A 111 -14.03 -2.37 0.40
C VAL A 111 -14.58 -1.32 1.36
N GLU A 112 -15.59 -1.67 2.17
CA GLU A 112 -16.18 -0.74 3.12
C GLU A 112 -15.18 -0.30 4.22
N ALA A 113 -14.31 -1.21 4.64
CA ALA A 113 -13.23 -0.88 5.57
C ALA A 113 -12.23 0.10 4.94
N ALA A 114 -11.78 -0.15 3.70
CA ALA A 114 -10.87 0.74 2.99
C ALA A 114 -11.49 2.12 2.75
N LEU A 115 -12.74 2.18 2.26
CA LEU A 115 -13.46 3.43 2.06
C LEU A 115 -13.65 4.21 3.36
N ARG A 116 -13.91 3.54 4.49
CA ARG A 116 -13.97 4.20 5.80
C ARG A 116 -12.62 4.81 6.17
N SER A 117 -11.53 4.10 5.94
CA SER A 117 -10.17 4.60 6.23
C SER A 117 -9.79 5.78 5.35
N LEU A 118 -10.15 5.76 4.06
CA LEU A 118 -9.93 6.89 3.15
C LEU A 118 -10.77 8.11 3.53
N ARG A 119 -12.06 7.92 3.85
CA ARG A 119 -12.96 9.01 4.26
C ARG A 119 -12.58 9.66 5.58
N THR A 120 -12.02 8.90 6.52
CA THR A 120 -11.54 9.42 7.81
C THR A 120 -10.09 9.90 7.76
N GLU A 121 -9.47 9.91 6.57
CA GLU A 121 -8.06 10.23 6.36
C GLU A 121 -7.11 9.37 7.22
N ALA A 122 -7.60 8.22 7.69
CA ALA A 122 -6.82 7.20 8.38
C ALA A 122 -5.92 6.41 7.42
N ALA A 123 -6.17 6.50 6.12
CA ALA A 123 -5.28 6.10 5.04
C ALA A 123 -5.43 7.09 3.88
N ALA A 124 -4.45 7.10 2.98
CA ALA A 124 -4.51 7.86 1.73
C ALA A 124 -4.04 6.96 0.59
N LEU A 125 -4.59 7.15 -0.61
CA LEU A 125 -4.07 6.49 -1.80
C LEU A 125 -2.67 7.05 -2.12
N PRO A 126 -1.68 6.19 -2.43
CA PRO A 126 -0.34 6.65 -2.76
C PRO A 126 -0.32 7.35 -4.12
N ASP A 127 0.70 8.16 -4.40
CA ASP A 127 0.90 8.66 -5.75
C ASP A 127 1.21 7.52 -6.72
N TYR A 128 2.03 6.54 -6.31
CA TYR A 128 2.41 5.40 -7.15
C TYR A 128 2.46 4.10 -6.35
N TYR A 129 2.14 2.99 -7.02
CA TYR A 129 2.49 1.64 -6.65
C TYR A 129 3.66 1.18 -7.50
N VAL A 130 4.73 0.72 -6.85
CA VAL A 130 5.81 -0.04 -7.49
C VAL A 130 5.62 -1.49 -7.09
N VAL A 131 5.33 -2.35 -8.07
CA VAL A 131 5.04 -3.78 -7.85
C VAL A 131 6.29 -4.58 -8.17
N LEU A 132 6.84 -5.24 -7.16
CA LEU A 132 8.05 -6.04 -7.25
C LEU A 132 7.75 -7.40 -7.86
N ASP A 133 8.61 -7.84 -8.77
CA ASP A 133 8.62 -9.15 -9.42
C ASP A 133 7.21 -9.62 -9.83
N PRO A 134 6.52 -8.87 -10.71
CA PRO A 134 5.12 -9.15 -11.05
C PRO A 134 4.91 -10.54 -11.66
N ASP A 135 5.94 -11.09 -12.31
CA ASP A 135 5.91 -12.43 -12.91
C ASP A 135 6.01 -13.56 -11.87
N ALA A 136 6.47 -13.26 -10.65
CA ALA A 136 6.48 -14.22 -9.54
C ALA A 136 5.13 -14.25 -8.80
N LEU A 137 4.24 -13.28 -9.03
CA LEU A 137 2.95 -13.22 -8.37
C LEU A 137 1.97 -14.25 -8.94
N PRO A 138 1.07 -14.81 -8.11
CA PRO A 138 -0.08 -15.56 -8.60
C PRO A 138 -0.87 -14.73 -9.62
N GLU A 139 -1.36 -15.37 -10.68
CA GLU A 139 -1.99 -14.70 -11.82
C GLU A 139 -3.12 -13.73 -11.40
N THR A 140 -4.06 -14.19 -10.57
CA THR A 140 -5.14 -13.35 -10.04
C THR A 140 -4.56 -12.15 -9.28
N ARG A 141 -3.55 -12.36 -8.43
CA ARG A 141 -2.90 -11.28 -7.67
C ARG A 141 -2.16 -10.29 -8.57
N ARG A 142 -1.61 -10.73 -9.70
CA ARG A 142 -1.04 -9.84 -10.72
C ARG A 142 -2.12 -8.99 -11.39
N HIS A 143 -3.28 -9.57 -11.69
CA HIS A 143 -4.42 -8.85 -12.28
C HIS A 143 -5.03 -7.79 -11.36
N TRP A 144 -4.89 -7.91 -10.04
CA TRP A 144 -5.24 -6.83 -9.13
C TRP A 144 -4.46 -5.55 -9.44
N TRP A 145 -3.14 -5.65 -9.60
CA TRP A 145 -2.29 -4.49 -9.89
C TRP A 145 -2.42 -4.03 -11.35
N PHE A 146 -2.16 -4.93 -12.29
CA PHE A 146 -2.02 -4.58 -13.71
C PHE A 146 -3.32 -4.65 -14.51
N GLY A 147 -4.41 -5.07 -13.87
CA GLY A 147 -5.75 -5.08 -14.45
C GLY A 147 -6.67 -4.07 -13.78
N VAL A 148 -6.93 -4.28 -12.50
CA VAL A 148 -7.86 -3.45 -11.74
C VAL A 148 -7.28 -2.05 -11.53
N LEU A 149 -6.14 -1.93 -10.84
CA LEU A 149 -5.59 -0.62 -10.49
C LEU A 149 -5.02 0.11 -11.71
N ALA A 150 -4.33 -0.60 -12.60
CA ALA A 150 -3.88 -0.02 -13.86
C ALA A 150 -5.05 0.35 -14.78
N GLY A 151 -6.19 -0.35 -14.72
CA GLY A 151 -7.41 0.04 -15.44
C GLY A 151 -8.01 1.36 -14.92
N VAL A 152 -7.80 1.67 -13.63
CA VAL A 152 -8.24 2.92 -13.00
C VAL A 152 -7.26 4.07 -13.27
N SER A 153 -5.95 3.84 -13.14
CA SER A 153 -4.90 4.81 -13.49
C SER A 153 -3.60 4.11 -13.92
N PRO A 154 -3.35 3.92 -15.23
CA PRO A 154 -2.26 3.07 -15.73
C PRO A 154 -0.87 3.50 -15.28
N ASN A 155 -0.57 4.80 -15.36
CA ASN A 155 0.77 5.33 -15.07
C ASN A 155 1.15 5.29 -13.57
N ARG A 156 0.23 4.86 -12.69
CA ARG A 156 0.45 4.80 -11.24
C ARG A 156 0.80 3.41 -10.74
N VAL A 157 0.75 2.39 -11.59
CA VAL A 157 1.18 1.03 -11.25
C VAL A 157 2.38 0.68 -12.11
N VAL A 158 3.55 0.60 -11.48
CA VAL A 158 4.83 0.46 -12.18
C VAL A 158 5.48 -0.86 -11.77
N PRO A 159 5.82 -1.75 -12.72
CA PRO A 159 6.57 -2.96 -12.39
C PRO A 159 8.03 -2.63 -12.11
N ALA A 160 8.65 -3.35 -11.17
CA ALA A 160 10.09 -3.30 -10.93
C ALA A 160 10.59 -4.68 -10.50
N ALA A 161 11.88 -4.95 -10.71
CA ALA A 161 12.52 -6.10 -10.08
C ALA A 161 12.63 -5.86 -8.56
N ALA A 162 12.66 -6.92 -7.75
CA ALA A 162 12.89 -6.85 -6.29
C ALA A 162 14.35 -6.49 -5.92
N ASP A 163 14.85 -5.39 -6.46
CA ASP A 163 16.20 -4.87 -6.27
C ASP A 163 16.16 -3.38 -5.93
N VAL A 164 16.97 -2.98 -4.96
CA VAL A 164 16.98 -1.60 -4.42
C VAL A 164 17.41 -0.59 -5.48
N ALA A 165 18.43 -0.90 -6.27
CA ALA A 165 18.94 0.01 -7.30
C ALA A 165 17.90 0.17 -8.41
N THR A 166 17.27 -0.93 -8.84
CA THR A 166 16.19 -0.93 -9.83
C THR A 166 15.01 -0.09 -9.34
N VAL A 167 14.55 -0.30 -8.11
CA VAL A 167 13.43 0.47 -7.54
C VAL A 167 13.78 1.94 -7.40
N ARG A 168 15.01 2.28 -6.98
CA ARG A 168 15.49 3.67 -6.94
C ARG A 168 15.43 4.33 -8.32
N ASP A 169 15.89 3.63 -9.35
CA ASP A 169 15.90 4.17 -10.70
C ASP A 169 14.47 4.29 -11.24
N THR A 170 13.58 3.35 -10.91
CA THR A 170 12.14 3.40 -11.21
C THR A 170 11.46 4.61 -10.57
N ILE A 171 11.67 4.88 -9.27
CA ILE A 171 11.06 6.04 -8.59
C ILE A 171 11.58 7.37 -9.17
N GLY A 172 12.84 7.41 -9.60
CA GLY A 172 13.44 8.57 -10.26
C GLY A 172 12.88 8.84 -11.65
N ALA A 173 12.31 7.82 -12.31
CA ALA A 173 11.76 7.90 -13.66
C ALA A 173 10.22 7.97 -13.71
N LEU A 174 9.54 8.14 -12.57
CA LEU A 174 8.08 8.18 -12.49
C LEU A 174 7.51 9.31 -13.37
N ARG A 175 6.58 8.94 -14.24
CA ARG A 175 5.94 9.87 -15.16
C ARG A 175 4.69 10.47 -14.52
N SER A 176 4.49 11.77 -14.72
CA SER A 176 3.22 12.39 -14.37
C SER A 176 2.05 11.73 -15.11
N GLY A 177 0.93 11.60 -14.41
CA GLY A 177 -0.26 10.94 -14.92
C GLY A 177 -1.51 11.37 -14.18
N ARG A 178 -2.67 10.98 -14.72
CA ARG A 178 -3.97 11.29 -14.11
C ARG A 178 -4.00 10.81 -12.67
N TRP A 179 -4.42 11.67 -11.74
CA TRP A 179 -4.66 11.28 -10.35
C TRP A 179 -5.72 10.17 -10.27
N TRP A 180 -5.76 9.43 -9.17
CA TRP A 180 -6.83 8.46 -8.93
C TRP A 180 -8.21 9.12 -9.06
N PRO A 181 -9.23 8.44 -9.62
CA PRO A 181 -10.58 8.98 -9.64
C PRO A 181 -11.09 9.26 -8.22
N ASP A 182 -11.76 10.40 -8.08
CA ASP A 182 -12.39 10.88 -6.87
C ASP A 182 -13.89 11.15 -7.17
N PRO A 183 -14.84 10.60 -6.40
CA PRO A 183 -14.66 9.80 -5.19
C PRO A 183 -14.20 8.36 -5.47
N PRO A 184 -13.46 7.73 -4.52
CA PRO A 184 -12.98 6.37 -4.68
C PRO A 184 -14.08 5.30 -4.62
N ASP A 185 -15.23 5.63 -4.03
CA ASP A 185 -16.40 4.76 -3.84
C ASP A 185 -16.90 4.14 -5.14
N GLU A 186 -16.94 4.91 -6.24
CA GLU A 186 -17.53 4.45 -7.50
C GLU A 186 -16.78 3.27 -8.10
N TRP A 187 -15.45 3.33 -8.12
CA TRP A 187 -14.64 2.27 -8.70
C TRP A 187 -14.36 1.13 -7.72
N LEU A 188 -14.31 1.39 -6.41
CA LEU A 188 -14.14 0.35 -5.38
C LEU A 188 -15.40 -0.52 -5.22
N HIS A 189 -16.61 0.03 -5.26
CA HIS A 189 -17.83 -0.78 -5.23
C HIS A 189 -18.05 -1.60 -6.52
N GLY A 190 -17.42 -1.19 -7.63
CA GLY A 190 -17.49 -1.89 -8.91
C GLY A 190 -16.63 -3.17 -8.98
N LEU A 191 -15.74 -3.42 -8.02
CA LEU A 191 -14.70 -4.44 -8.10
C LEU A 191 -15.19 -5.87 -8.31
N GLY A 192 -16.33 -6.25 -7.73
CA GLY A 192 -16.92 -7.59 -7.91
C GLY A 192 -17.33 -7.89 -9.36
N ARG A 193 -17.41 -6.87 -10.23
CA ARG A 193 -17.75 -7.01 -11.66
C ARG A 193 -16.51 -6.97 -12.57
N VAL A 194 -15.33 -6.64 -12.02
CA VAL A 194 -14.08 -6.58 -12.79
C VAL A 194 -13.49 -7.98 -12.81
N VAL A 195 -13.67 -8.68 -13.94
CA VAL A 195 -13.14 -10.03 -14.14
C VAL A 195 -11.62 -9.96 -14.38
N PRO A 196 -10.80 -10.80 -13.71
CA PRO A 196 -9.34 -10.80 -13.88
C PRO A 196 -8.88 -10.89 -15.34
N ASP A 197 -9.59 -11.69 -16.15
CA ASP A 197 -9.29 -12.02 -17.55
C ASP A 197 -9.51 -10.86 -18.55
N ARG A 198 -10.12 -9.74 -18.12
CA ARG A 198 -10.29 -8.55 -18.98
C ARG A 198 -9.12 -7.58 -18.94
N ALA A 199 -8.11 -7.86 -18.14
CA ALA A 199 -6.85 -7.14 -18.11
C ALA A 199 -5.93 -7.70 -19.19
N VAL A 200 -6.18 -7.35 -20.45
CA VAL A 200 -5.23 -7.63 -21.53
C VAL A 200 -3.91 -6.96 -21.14
N LEU A 201 -2.90 -7.77 -20.81
CA LEU A 201 -1.51 -7.34 -20.70
C LEU A 201 -1.12 -6.76 -22.06
N LEU A 202 -1.17 -5.44 -22.19
CA LEU A 202 -0.51 -4.76 -23.29
C LEU A 202 0.99 -4.94 -23.05
N GLY A 203 1.57 -5.89 -23.79
CA GLY A 203 3.01 -6.10 -23.91
C GLY A 203 3.72 -4.97 -24.62
#